data_AF-A0A1V6SKQ7-F1
#
_entry.id   AF-A0A1V6SKQ7-F1
#
_cell.length_a   1.000
_cell.length_b   1.000
_cell.length_c   1.000
_cell.angle_alpha   90.00
_cell.angle_beta   90.00
_cell.angle_gamma   90.00
#
_symmetry.space_group_name_H-M   'P 1'
#
loop_
_entity.id
_entity.type
_entity.pdbx_description
1 polymer ?
#
loop_
_entity_poly.entity_id
_entity_poly.type
_entity_poly.pdbx_seq_one_letter_code
_entity_poly.pdbx_strand_id
1 'polypeptide(L)'
;MYSTIDSRLTSPSRKREREDDVQLIDHGYEDRVDDDNKGSPRKRKSSHQQPDILRGYLILHRVACDRKRGHERHEEIEDYLEDQAGISIVVYKTYDCREYHEVIQDQFERLPTPDHPADVTSLLPYFFRLNKDGIQATPKSWDTRIQSPILKEAIQGITGIETDCLSSWQDMEWVTVFITYSTTADA
;
A
#
# COMPACT_ATOMS: atom_id res chain seq x y z
N MET A 1 -14.88 -53.51 10.99
CA MET A 1 -15.14 -53.84 9.57
C MET A 1 -14.45 -52.80 8.72
N TYR A 2 -13.82 -53.26 7.65
CA TYR A 2 -12.73 -52.64 6.88
C TYR A 2 -13.16 -51.50 5.94
N SER A 3 -12.19 -50.60 5.66
CA SER A 3 -11.83 -49.99 4.35
C SER A 3 -12.92 -49.17 3.62
N THR A 4 -12.66 -48.00 3.03
CA THR A 4 -11.66 -47.76 1.98
C THR A 4 -11.36 -46.27 1.82
N ILE A 5 -10.08 -45.95 1.84
CA ILE A 5 -9.47 -44.71 1.34
C ILE A 5 -9.46 -44.81 -0.20
N ASP A 6 -9.92 -43.77 -0.91
CA ASP A 6 -9.66 -43.67 -2.34
C ASP A 6 -8.88 -42.39 -2.65
N SER A 7 -7.76 -42.61 -3.32
CA SER A 7 -6.69 -41.68 -3.61
C SER A 7 -6.68 -41.45 -5.11
N ARG A 8 -6.86 -40.21 -5.58
CA ARG A 8 -6.52 -39.88 -6.97
C ARG A 8 -5.68 -38.61 -7.03
N LEU A 9 -4.37 -38.85 -6.92
CA LEU A 9 -3.33 -38.10 -7.59
C LEU A 9 -3.52 -38.23 -9.10
N THR A 10 -3.38 -37.13 -9.84
CA THR A 10 -2.39 -36.93 -10.92
C THR A 10 -2.83 -35.82 -11.87
N SER A 11 -1.99 -34.81 -12.01
CA SER A 11 -1.81 -34.07 -13.27
C SER A 11 -0.44 -33.40 -13.22
N PRO A 12 0.53 -33.81 -14.05
CA PRO A 12 1.77 -33.08 -14.24
C PRO A 12 1.73 -32.20 -15.50
N SER A 13 2.67 -31.26 -15.54
CA SER A 13 3.27 -30.66 -16.74
C SER A 13 2.48 -29.59 -17.50
N ARG A 14 3.01 -28.36 -17.47
CA ARG A 14 3.97 -27.90 -18.49
C ARG A 14 4.58 -26.55 -18.12
N LYS A 15 5.88 -26.58 -17.85
CA LYS A 15 6.76 -25.42 -17.90
C LYS A 15 6.78 -24.87 -19.33
N ARG A 16 6.60 -23.55 -19.49
CA ARG A 16 7.05 -22.81 -20.66
C ARG A 16 8.10 -21.83 -20.16
N GLU A 17 9.35 -22.21 -20.34
CA GLU A 17 10.48 -21.29 -20.30
C GLU A 17 10.40 -20.45 -21.58
N ARG A 18 10.35 -19.13 -21.41
CA ARG A 18 10.50 -18.17 -22.50
C ARG A 18 11.78 -17.41 -22.21
N GLU A 19 12.84 -17.84 -22.88
CA GLU A 19 14.09 -17.11 -23.04
C GLU A 19 13.78 -15.97 -24.01
N ASP A 20 13.75 -14.73 -23.53
CA ASP A 20 13.76 -13.55 -24.38
C ASP A 20 15.13 -12.87 -24.20
N ASP A 21 15.98 -13.09 -25.20
CA ASP A 21 17.28 -12.46 -25.40
C ASP A 21 17.15 -10.94 -25.49
N VAL A 22 17.57 -10.22 -24.46
CA VAL A 22 17.77 -8.77 -24.53
C VAL A 22 19.15 -8.50 -25.10
N GLN A 23 19.18 -8.10 -26.37
CA GLN A 23 20.38 -7.61 -27.04
C GLN A 23 20.87 -6.30 -26.38
N LEU A 24 22.06 -6.36 -25.79
CA LEU A 24 22.83 -5.22 -25.33
C LEU A 24 23.21 -4.35 -26.53
N ILE A 25 22.62 -3.15 -26.62
CA ILE A 25 23.07 -2.11 -27.53
C ILE A 25 24.26 -1.41 -26.87
N ASP A 26 25.44 -1.72 -27.38
CA ASP A 26 26.71 -1.08 -27.07
C ASP A 26 26.76 0.30 -27.75
N HIS A 27 26.45 1.36 -27.00
CA HIS A 27 26.73 2.73 -27.42
C HIS A 27 28.03 3.20 -26.80
N GLY A 28 29.12 2.94 -27.52
CA GLY A 28 30.39 3.62 -27.32
C GLY A 28 30.21 5.13 -27.45
N TYR A 29 30.50 5.85 -26.37
CA TYR A 29 30.65 7.29 -26.41
C TYR A 29 32.14 7.63 -26.26
N GLU A 30 32.63 8.35 -27.26
CA GLU A 30 34.03 8.69 -27.43
C GLU A 30 34.57 9.57 -26.30
N ASP A 31 35.79 9.21 -25.93
CA ASP A 31 36.74 9.91 -25.11
C ASP A 31 36.99 11.33 -25.65
N ARG A 32 36.76 12.36 -24.84
CA ARG A 32 37.25 13.72 -25.10
C ARG A 32 38.04 14.24 -23.91
N VAL A 33 39.32 14.37 -24.22
CA VAL A 33 40.48 14.79 -23.46
C VAL A 33 40.48 16.32 -23.24
N ASP A 34 40.90 16.68 -22.03
CA ASP A 34 41.55 17.91 -21.51
C ASP A 34 41.03 19.30 -21.91
N ASP A 35 40.59 20.06 -20.90
CA ASP A 35 40.80 21.51 -20.88
C ASP A 35 41.25 21.99 -19.48
N ASP A 36 42.49 22.47 -19.45
CA ASP A 36 43.26 22.94 -18.31
C ASP A 36 42.79 24.36 -17.90
N ASN A 37 41.80 24.46 -17.00
CA ASN A 37 41.37 25.76 -16.48
C ASN A 37 41.86 26.02 -15.05
N LYS A 38 43.03 26.65 -14.95
CA LYS A 38 43.58 27.26 -13.74
C LYS A 38 42.84 28.58 -13.45
N GLY A 39 41.95 28.59 -12.46
CA GLY A 39 41.22 29.81 -12.08
C GLY A 39 40.56 29.82 -10.70
N SER A 40 41.32 30.31 -9.71
CA SER A 40 40.88 31.01 -8.49
C SER A 40 40.21 30.22 -7.33
N PRO A 41 40.51 30.57 -6.05
CA PRO A 41 39.91 29.95 -4.88
C PRO A 41 38.48 30.48 -4.69
N ARG A 42 37.51 29.81 -5.32
CA ARG A 42 36.09 30.07 -5.10
C ARG A 42 35.73 29.63 -3.68
N LYS A 43 35.34 30.61 -2.85
CA LYS A 43 34.68 30.41 -1.55
C LYS A 43 33.63 29.31 -1.69
N ARG A 44 33.89 28.18 -1.02
CA ARG A 44 32.94 27.07 -0.85
C ARG A 44 31.74 27.59 -0.07
N LYS A 45 30.76 28.18 -0.76
CA LYS A 45 29.41 28.23 -0.24
C LYS A 45 28.93 26.79 -0.30
N SER A 46 29.02 26.13 0.85
CA SER A 46 28.31 24.89 1.16
C SER A 46 26.82 25.16 0.94
N SER A 47 26.36 25.10 -0.31
CA SER A 47 24.98 24.80 -0.60
C SER A 47 24.81 23.35 -0.20
N HIS A 48 24.57 23.13 1.09
CA HIS A 48 23.69 22.07 1.51
C HIS A 48 22.39 22.33 0.73
N GLN A 49 22.29 21.78 -0.48
CA GLN A 49 21.01 21.32 -0.97
C GLN A 49 20.60 20.31 0.09
N GLN A 50 19.83 20.76 1.08
CA GLN A 50 19.01 19.79 1.78
C GLN A 50 18.25 19.11 0.65
N PRO A 51 18.47 17.79 0.42
CA PRO A 51 17.59 17.09 -0.50
C PRO A 51 16.20 17.40 -0.01
N ASP A 52 15.31 17.89 -0.88
CA ASP A 52 13.91 18.12 -0.53
C ASP A 52 13.45 16.84 0.16
N ILE A 53 13.37 16.87 1.50
CA ILE A 53 13.12 15.69 2.31
C ILE A 53 11.67 15.40 2.03
N LEU A 54 11.48 14.48 1.08
CA LEU A 54 10.21 14.09 0.49
C LEU A 54 9.17 13.86 1.58
N ARG A 55 8.28 14.86 1.73
CA ARG A 55 7.23 14.93 2.76
C ARG A 55 5.99 14.12 2.37
N GLY A 56 6.16 12.99 1.70
CA GLY A 56 5.06 12.12 1.30
C GLY A 56 4.84 11.03 2.34
N TYR A 57 3.65 10.97 2.93
CA TYR A 57 3.13 9.75 3.55
C TYR A 57 1.99 9.21 2.71
N LEU A 58 1.90 7.90 2.57
CA LEU A 58 0.81 7.23 1.86
C LEU A 58 0.01 6.36 2.84
N ILE A 59 -1.29 6.61 2.94
CA ILE A 59 -2.19 5.75 3.73
C ILE A 59 -2.87 4.78 2.76
N LEU A 60 -2.58 3.50 2.92
CA LEU A 60 -3.16 2.43 2.13
C LEU A 60 -4.24 1.70 2.93
N HIS A 61 -5.47 1.77 2.45
CA HIS A 61 -6.58 1.05 3.05
C HIS A 61 -6.63 -0.37 2.48
N ARG A 62 -6.47 -1.39 3.33
CA ARG A 62 -6.65 -2.80 2.98
C ARG A 62 -8.00 -3.26 3.50
N VAL A 63 -8.88 -3.68 2.60
CA VAL A 63 -10.19 -4.19 2.98
C VAL A 63 -10.12 -5.71 2.99
N ALA A 64 -10.19 -6.34 4.16
CA ALA A 64 -10.25 -7.78 4.27
C ALA A 64 -11.72 -8.21 4.16
N CYS A 65 -12.07 -8.81 3.03
CA CYS A 65 -13.39 -9.38 2.81
C CYS A 65 -13.30 -10.91 2.85
N ASP A 66 -13.95 -11.54 3.82
CA ASP A 66 -14.01 -13.01 3.96
C ASP A 66 -14.80 -13.68 2.81
N ARG A 67 -15.46 -12.90 1.96
CA ARG A 67 -16.03 -13.42 0.73
C ARG A 67 -14.86 -13.83 -0.15
N LYS A 68 -14.68 -15.15 -0.33
CA LYS A 68 -13.65 -15.84 -1.15
C LYS A 68 -13.55 -15.41 -2.63
N ARG A 69 -14.09 -14.25 -3.01
CA ARG A 69 -13.96 -13.61 -4.33
C ARG A 69 -13.10 -12.37 -4.16
N GLY A 70 -11.80 -12.63 -4.05
CA GLY A 70 -10.67 -11.77 -4.41
C GLY A 70 -10.76 -10.29 -4.07
N HIS A 71 -10.16 -9.90 -2.94
CA HIS A 71 -9.17 -8.84 -3.05
C HIS A 71 -7.85 -9.56 -3.31
N GLU A 72 -7.49 -9.73 -4.59
CA GLU A 72 -6.10 -10.04 -4.92
C GLU A 72 -5.24 -8.99 -4.24
N ARG A 73 -4.15 -9.43 -3.63
CA ARG A 73 -3.12 -8.52 -3.17
C ARG A 73 -2.76 -7.68 -4.39
N HIS A 74 -3.00 -6.38 -4.34
CA HIS A 74 -2.63 -5.50 -5.45
C HIS A 74 -1.10 -5.45 -5.49
N GLU A 75 -0.48 -6.38 -6.21
CA GLU A 75 0.96 -6.39 -6.52
C GLU A 75 1.36 -5.04 -7.10
N GLU A 76 0.46 -4.44 -7.90
CA GLU A 76 0.56 -3.08 -8.44
C GLU A 76 0.87 -1.99 -7.41
N ILE A 77 0.46 -2.14 -6.15
CA ILE A 77 0.73 -1.15 -5.11
C ILE A 77 2.15 -1.31 -4.56
N GLU A 78 2.65 -2.54 -4.44
CA GLU A 78 4.02 -2.78 -3.99
C GLU A 78 5.00 -2.24 -5.06
N ASP A 79 4.75 -2.51 -6.34
CA ASP A 79 5.51 -1.95 -7.48
C ASP A 79 5.48 -0.41 -7.51
N TYR A 80 4.30 0.19 -7.31
CA TYR A 80 4.16 1.65 -7.24
C TYR A 80 4.97 2.26 -6.08
N LEU A 81 5.02 1.59 -4.94
CA LEU A 81 5.79 2.06 -3.78
C LEU A 81 7.30 1.99 -4.03
N GLU A 82 7.76 1.02 -4.80
CA GLU A 82 9.18 0.89 -5.19
C GLU A 82 9.62 2.02 -6.14
N ASP A 83 8.74 2.40 -7.08
CA ASP A 83 9.01 3.48 -8.04
C ASP A 83 8.95 4.88 -7.43
N GLN A 84 8.29 5.04 -6.27
CA GLN A 84 8.07 6.33 -5.62
C GLN A 84 9.05 6.55 -4.46
N ALA A 85 10.27 7.00 -4.80
CA ALA A 85 11.28 7.41 -3.82
C ALA A 85 10.81 8.49 -2.81
N GLY A 86 9.70 9.17 -3.11
CA GLY A 86 9.09 10.19 -2.28
C GLY A 86 8.25 9.72 -1.10
N ILE A 87 7.93 8.42 -1.02
CA ILE A 87 7.05 7.89 0.00
C ILE A 87 7.88 7.39 1.17
N SER A 88 7.72 8.04 2.32
CA SER A 88 8.52 7.74 3.51
C SER A 88 7.87 6.70 4.42
N ILE A 89 6.54 6.77 4.56
CA ILE A 89 5.74 5.96 5.48
C ILE A 89 4.50 5.46 4.75
N VAL A 90 4.21 4.17 4.94
CA VAL A 90 3.03 3.49 4.42
C VAL A 90 2.24 2.92 5.59
N VAL A 91 0.98 3.32 5.72
CA VAL A 91 0.08 2.80 6.77
C VAL A 91 -0.96 1.91 6.13
N TYR A 92 -0.96 0.63 6.48
CA TYR A 92 -1.95 -0.36 6.09
C TYR A 92 -3.04 -0.45 7.14
N LYS A 93 -4.29 -0.14 6.80
CA LYS A 93 -5.45 -0.36 7.71
C LYS A 93 -6.27 -1.54 7.22
N THR A 94 -6.49 -2.54 8.05
CA THR A 94 -7.30 -3.73 7.76
C THR A 94 -8.71 -3.55 8.32
N TYR A 95 -9.72 -3.65 7.45
CA TYR A 95 -11.13 -3.58 7.86
C TYR A 95 -11.81 -4.94 7.71
N ASP A 96 -12.75 -5.24 8.61
CA ASP A 96 -13.62 -6.41 8.52
C ASP A 96 -14.98 -6.01 7.93
N CYS A 97 -15.21 -6.37 6.68
CA CYS A 97 -16.45 -6.01 5.99
C CYS A 97 -17.70 -6.57 6.66
N ARG A 98 -17.59 -7.75 7.28
CA ARG A 98 -18.75 -8.40 7.88
C ARG A 98 -19.13 -7.69 9.16
N GLU A 99 -18.16 -7.45 10.03
CA GLU A 99 -18.36 -6.70 11.26
C GLU A 99 -18.90 -5.30 10.96
N TYR A 100 -18.31 -4.59 9.99
CA TYR A 100 -18.81 -3.28 9.59
C TYR A 100 -20.24 -3.34 9.03
N HIS A 101 -20.55 -4.33 8.17
CA HIS A 101 -21.90 -4.51 7.65
C HIS A 101 -22.93 -4.78 8.75
N GLU A 102 -22.59 -5.57 9.77
CA GLU A 102 -23.47 -5.82 10.93
C GLU A 102 -23.85 -4.52 11.66
N VAL A 103 -22.97 -3.52 11.66
CA VAL A 103 -23.22 -2.21 12.27
C VAL A 103 -24.08 -1.30 11.39
N ILE A 104 -23.93 -1.35 10.06
CA ILE A 104 -24.63 -0.44 9.14
C ILE A 104 -25.86 -1.02 8.46
N GLN A 105 -26.10 -2.35 8.54
CA GLN A 105 -27.18 -3.03 7.81
C GLN A 105 -28.57 -2.44 8.10
N ASP A 106 -28.83 -2.03 9.34
CA ASP A 106 -30.12 -1.45 9.75
C ASP A 106 -30.32 -0.01 9.24
N GLN A 107 -29.26 0.61 8.70
CA GLN A 107 -29.32 1.95 8.10
C GLN A 107 -29.72 1.91 6.62
N PHE A 108 -29.73 0.71 6.00
CA PHE A 108 -30.17 0.56 4.62
C PHE A 108 -31.69 0.63 4.54
N GLU A 109 -32.18 1.58 3.76
CA GLU A 109 -33.57 1.64 3.36
C GLU A 109 -33.77 0.81 2.09
N ARG A 110 -34.73 -0.11 2.14
CA ARG A 110 -35.15 -0.85 0.96
C ARG A 110 -35.95 0.06 0.02
N LEU A 111 -35.48 0.18 -1.21
CA LEU A 111 -36.15 0.92 -2.26
C LEU A 111 -37.33 0.13 -2.86
N PRO A 112 -38.34 0.81 -3.44
CA PRO A 112 -39.39 0.16 -4.19
C PRO A 112 -38.79 -0.67 -5.34
N THR A 113 -39.22 -1.92 -5.47
CA THR A 113 -38.87 -2.75 -6.62
C THR A 113 -39.72 -2.34 -7.82
N PRO A 114 -39.14 -2.18 -9.02
CA PRO A 114 -39.89 -1.87 -10.23
C PRO A 114 -40.78 -3.04 -10.62
N ASP A 115 -41.96 -2.74 -11.16
CA ASP A 115 -42.92 -3.76 -11.59
C ASP A 115 -42.44 -4.58 -12.80
N HIS A 116 -41.51 -4.01 -13.59
CA HIS A 116 -40.96 -4.62 -14.80
C HIS A 116 -39.43 -4.45 -14.87
N PRO A 117 -38.66 -5.50 -15.22
CA PRO A 117 -39.09 -6.87 -15.56
C PRO A 117 -39.60 -7.66 -14.34
N ALA A 118 -40.36 -8.75 -14.56
CA ALA A 118 -40.92 -9.56 -13.45
C ALA A 118 -39.85 -10.34 -12.67
N ASP A 119 -38.70 -10.62 -13.29
CA ASP A 119 -37.55 -11.23 -12.63
C ASP A 119 -36.48 -10.17 -12.36
N VAL A 120 -36.50 -9.62 -11.15
CA VAL A 120 -35.49 -8.70 -10.63
C VAL A 120 -34.67 -9.34 -9.51
N THR A 121 -34.72 -10.67 -9.37
CA THR A 121 -34.08 -11.37 -8.24
C THR A 121 -32.56 -11.10 -8.19
N SER A 122 -31.91 -11.08 -9.35
CA SER A 122 -30.50 -10.73 -9.51
C SER A 122 -30.21 -9.26 -9.21
N LEU A 123 -31.22 -8.38 -9.28
CA LEU A 123 -31.12 -6.95 -9.04
C LEU A 123 -31.49 -6.56 -7.59
N LEU A 124 -32.10 -7.44 -6.81
CA LEU A 124 -32.51 -7.17 -5.42
C LEU A 124 -31.40 -6.53 -4.55
N PRO A 125 -30.12 -6.95 -4.64
CA PRO A 125 -29.05 -6.32 -3.85
C PRO A 125 -28.84 -4.82 -4.14
N TYR A 126 -29.30 -4.32 -5.30
CA TYR A 126 -29.19 -2.92 -5.70
C TYR A 126 -30.39 -2.07 -5.28
N PHE A 127 -31.44 -2.66 -4.70
CA PHE A 127 -32.61 -1.95 -4.17
C PHE A 127 -32.47 -1.58 -2.69
N PHE A 128 -31.26 -1.25 -2.28
CA PHE A 128 -30.96 -0.78 -0.93
C PHE A 128 -30.15 0.51 -1.04
N ARG A 129 -30.51 1.52 -0.25
CA ARG A 129 -29.75 2.78 -0.16
C ARG A 129 -29.46 3.13 1.28
N LEU A 130 -28.34 3.82 1.49
CA LEU A 130 -28.09 4.55 2.73
C LEU A 130 -28.65 5.96 2.59
N ASN A 131 -29.49 6.39 3.52
CA ASN A 131 -30.09 7.74 3.50
C ASN A 131 -29.14 8.83 3.98
N LYS A 132 -28.09 8.43 4.71
CA LYS A 132 -27.03 9.29 5.23
C LYS A 132 -25.72 8.53 5.06
N ASP A 133 -24.62 9.28 4.99
CA ASP A 133 -23.30 8.66 5.02
C ASP A 133 -23.19 7.76 6.25
N GLY A 134 -22.67 6.55 6.03
CA GLY A 134 -22.42 5.60 7.11
C GLY A 134 -21.37 6.14 8.06
N ILE A 135 -21.38 5.64 9.29
CA ILE A 135 -20.29 5.91 10.22
C ILE A 135 -18.96 5.41 9.63
N GLN A 136 -17.86 6.10 9.92
CA GLN A 136 -16.56 5.62 9.48
C GLN A 136 -16.28 4.23 10.06
N ALA A 137 -15.87 3.29 9.20
CA ALA A 137 -15.49 1.95 9.65
C ALA A 137 -14.29 2.02 10.59
N THR A 138 -14.35 1.29 11.70
CA THR A 138 -13.20 1.12 12.58
C THR A 138 -12.29 0.02 12.00
N PRO A 139 -10.99 0.28 11.82
CA PRO A 139 -10.07 -0.76 11.38
C PRO A 139 -9.93 -1.83 12.47
N LYS A 140 -9.96 -3.09 12.05
CA LYS A 140 -9.73 -4.26 12.92
C LYS A 140 -8.25 -4.37 13.31
N SER A 141 -7.36 -3.98 12.40
CA SER A 141 -5.93 -3.88 12.66
C SER A 141 -5.29 -2.87 11.73
N TRP A 142 -4.05 -2.50 12.00
CA TRP A 142 -3.24 -1.66 11.14
C TRP A 142 -1.77 -2.03 11.28
N ASP A 143 -0.99 -1.82 10.22
CA ASP A 143 0.44 -2.06 10.13
C ASP A 143 1.09 -0.81 9.53
N THR A 144 2.26 -0.42 10.02
CA THR A 144 2.99 0.74 9.52
C THR A 144 4.35 0.30 9.02
N ARG A 145 4.68 0.65 7.78
CA ARG A 145 5.96 0.36 7.15
C ARG A 145 6.67 1.64 6.75
N ILE A 146 7.87 1.80 7.24
CA ILE A 146 8.76 2.88 6.82
C ILE A 146 9.52 2.38 5.61
N GLN A 147 9.39 3.06 4.47
CA GLN A 147 10.09 2.70 3.23
C GLN A 147 11.38 3.49 3.08
N SER A 148 11.43 4.73 3.58
CA SER A 148 12.62 5.58 3.46
C SER A 148 13.76 5.07 4.36
N PRO A 149 14.92 4.69 3.79
CA PRO A 149 16.07 4.23 4.58
C PRO A 149 16.64 5.37 5.46
N ILE A 150 16.65 6.61 4.94
CA ILE A 150 17.07 7.79 5.68
C ILE A 150 16.18 7.99 6.92
N LEU A 151 14.87 7.83 6.75
CA LEU A 151 13.94 7.95 7.88
C LEU A 151 14.12 6.80 8.88
N LYS A 152 14.38 5.57 8.40
CA LYS A 152 14.68 4.44 9.29
C LYS A 152 15.93 4.72 10.14
N GLU A 153 17.02 5.14 9.51
CA GLU A 153 18.27 5.48 10.18
C GLU A 153 18.08 6.63 11.18
N ALA A 154 17.32 7.67 10.80
CA ALA A 154 17.02 8.79 11.68
C ALA A 154 16.22 8.36 12.91
N ILE A 155 15.15 7.58 12.74
CA ILE A 155 14.34 7.07 13.85
C ILE A 155 15.15 6.15 14.74
N GLN A 156 15.93 5.24 14.16
CA GLN A 156 16.81 4.35 14.91
C GLN A 156 17.87 5.13 15.69
N GLY A 157 18.45 6.17 15.08
CA GLY A 157 19.44 7.04 15.74
C GLY A 157 18.85 7.83 16.92
N ILE A 158 17.60 8.26 16.82
CA ILE A 158 16.92 9.04 17.87
C ILE A 158 16.39 8.14 18.99
N THR A 159 15.78 7.00 18.64
CA THR A 159 15.04 6.15 19.59
C THR A 159 15.86 4.97 20.10
N GLY A 160 16.89 4.55 19.36
CA GLY A 160 17.61 3.28 19.60
C GLY A 160 16.79 2.03 19.26
N ILE A 161 15.59 2.18 18.70
CA ILE A 161 14.67 1.08 18.39
C ILE A 161 14.85 0.70 16.92
N GLU A 162 14.93 -0.60 16.66
CA GLU A 162 14.93 -1.13 15.29
C GLU A 162 13.57 -0.87 14.64
N THR A 163 13.57 -0.22 13.48
CA THR A 163 12.33 0.24 12.83
C THR A 163 11.43 -0.90 12.35
N ASP A 164 11.96 -2.11 12.22
CA ASP A 164 11.17 -3.27 11.79
C ASP A 164 10.20 -3.73 12.89
N CYS A 165 10.48 -3.39 14.16
CA CYS A 165 9.58 -3.62 15.29
C CYS A 165 8.36 -2.69 15.31
N LEU A 166 8.37 -1.61 14.53
CA LEU A 166 7.28 -0.61 14.49
C LEU A 166 5.98 -1.18 13.94
N SER A 167 6.04 -2.27 13.17
CA SER A 167 4.89 -3.03 12.66
C SER A 167 4.00 -3.58 13.79
N SER A 168 4.56 -3.80 14.98
CA SER A 168 3.83 -4.28 16.16
C SER A 168 3.10 -3.18 16.94
N TRP A 169 3.23 -1.91 16.54
CA TRP A 169 2.69 -0.75 17.27
C TRP A 169 1.21 -0.52 16.94
N GLN A 170 0.39 -1.56 17.14
CA GLN A 170 -1.02 -1.63 16.77
C GLN A 170 -1.98 -0.81 17.66
N ASP A 171 -1.51 -0.19 18.73
CA ASP A 171 -2.39 0.47 19.72
C ASP A 171 -2.09 1.96 19.96
N MET A 172 -1.21 2.54 19.15
CA MET A 172 -0.63 3.82 19.49
C MET A 172 -1.33 4.97 18.77
N GLU A 173 -2.32 5.59 19.44
CA GLU A 173 -2.85 6.91 19.08
C GLU A 173 -1.72 7.92 18.76
N TRP A 174 -0.55 7.76 19.40
CA TRP A 174 0.57 8.67 19.22
C TRP A 174 1.22 8.63 17.83
N VAL A 175 1.13 7.56 17.03
CA VAL A 175 1.65 7.59 15.63
C VAL A 175 0.82 8.56 14.81
N THR A 176 -0.51 8.50 14.98
CA THR A 176 -1.43 9.45 14.39
C THR A 176 -1.10 10.86 14.86
N VAL A 177 -0.87 11.05 16.16
CA VAL A 177 -0.43 12.34 16.72
C VAL A 177 0.88 12.80 16.09
N PHE A 178 1.91 11.94 15.95
CA PHE A 178 3.20 12.33 15.35
C PHE A 178 3.07 12.75 13.88
N ILE A 179 2.26 12.03 13.10
CA ILE A 179 1.97 12.38 11.70
C ILE A 179 1.15 13.69 11.64
N THR A 180 0.22 13.89 12.56
CA THR A 180 -0.64 15.10 12.59
C THR A 180 0.11 16.33 13.12
N TYR A 181 1.05 16.16 14.06
CA TYR A 181 1.87 17.25 14.58
C TYR A 181 2.97 17.67 13.61
N SER A 182 3.59 16.72 12.89
CA SER A 182 4.58 17.05 11.85
C SER A 182 3.96 17.77 10.65
N THR A 183 2.67 17.55 10.36
CA THR A 183 1.95 18.27 9.29
C THR A 183 1.45 19.66 9.70
N THR A 184 1.20 19.90 10.99
CA THR A 184 0.68 21.19 11.50
C THR A 184 1.77 22.15 11.96
N ALA A 185 2.98 21.67 12.26
CA ALA A 185 4.10 22.52 12.69
C ALA A 185 4.77 23.32 11.55
N ASP A 186 4.43 23.04 10.29
CA ASP A 186 5.02 23.66 9.09
C ASP A 186 4.01 24.54 8.29
N ALA A 187 2.86 24.89 8.88
CA ALA A 187 1.87 25.82 8.33
C ALA A 187 1.86 27.16 9.07
#